data_AF-A0A8S0Z2I5-F1
#
_entry.id   AF-A0A8S0Z2I5-F1
#
_cell.length_a   1.000
_cell.length_b   1.000
_cell.length_c   1.000
_cell.angle_alpha   90.00
_cell.angle_beta   90.00
_cell.angle_gamma   90.00
#
_symmetry.space_group_name_H-M   'P 1'
#
loop_
_entity.id
_entity.type
_entity.pdbx_description
1 polymer ?
#
loop_
_entity_poly.entity_id
_entity_poly.type
_entity_poly.pdbx_seq_one_letter_code
_entity_poly.pdbx_strand_id
1 'polypeptide(L)'
;MDNCFAACGCDGSETITKSDLDRFTDTIENVLNDEKGRRFFRNFMYTSKLKAGRRALDFWEHNERLLGYTENAENVSYRSYLRDVDRLIDEADRIDDIDFATMERLTIARDSENKEEIIGALKLLKVEATKALKREYSAFRRHYAK
;
A
#
# COMPACT_ATOMS: atom_id res chain seq x y z
N MET A 1 18.72 -3.38 -28.28
CA MET A 1 18.06 -2.07 -28.26
C MET A 1 17.38 -1.95 -26.92
N ASP A 2 18.05 -1.26 -26.00
CA ASP A 2 17.64 -1.14 -24.61
C ASP A 2 16.50 -0.14 -24.49
N ASN A 3 15.28 -0.65 -24.35
CA ASN A 3 14.10 0.16 -24.10
C ASN A 3 14.03 0.50 -22.59
N CYS A 4 14.83 1.48 -22.18
CA CYS A 4 14.76 2.06 -20.84
C CYS A 4 13.54 2.98 -20.73
N PHE A 5 12.59 2.63 -19.88
CA PHE A 5 11.47 3.50 -19.53
C PHE A 5 11.90 4.43 -18.39
N ALA A 6 12.33 5.64 -18.74
CA ALA A 6 12.68 6.67 -17.76
C ALA A 6 11.40 7.17 -17.06
N ALA A 7 11.16 6.71 -15.84
CA ALA A 7 10.19 7.33 -14.94
C ALA A 7 10.82 8.62 -14.39
N CYS A 8 10.40 9.77 -14.91
CA CYS A 8 10.91 11.07 -14.48
C CYS A 8 10.17 11.52 -13.20
N GLY A 9 10.90 11.69 -12.09
CA GLY A 9 10.36 12.28 -10.86
C GLY A 9 11.21 12.03 -9.60
N CYS A 10 12.24 12.88 -9.41
CA CYS A 10 13.03 13.19 -8.20
C CYS A 10 13.77 12.06 -7.46
N ASP A 11 15.11 12.20 -7.47
CA ASP A 11 16.15 11.59 -6.65
C ASP A 11 16.36 10.06 -6.71
N GLY A 12 17.35 9.66 -7.53
CA GLY A 12 17.90 8.31 -7.58
C GLY A 12 17.22 7.41 -8.60
N SER A 13 17.35 7.72 -9.90
CA SER A 13 16.66 7.02 -11.00
C SER A 13 17.07 5.54 -11.09
N GLU A 14 16.38 4.69 -10.34
CA GLU A 14 16.37 3.25 -10.55
C GLU A 14 15.60 2.96 -11.84
N THR A 15 16.32 2.76 -12.94
CA THR A 15 15.73 2.47 -14.24
C THR A 15 14.90 1.19 -14.16
N ILE A 16 13.63 1.26 -14.59
CA ILE A 16 12.77 0.08 -14.75
C ILE A 16 13.29 -0.74 -15.92
N THR A 17 13.76 -1.95 -15.65
CA THR A 17 14.20 -2.88 -16.70
C THR A 17 13.00 -3.55 -17.35
N LYS A 18 13.20 -4.18 -18.51
CA LYS A 18 12.14 -5.01 -19.11
C LYS A 18 11.71 -6.16 -18.19
N SER A 19 12.68 -6.79 -17.51
CA SER A 19 12.37 -7.87 -16.55
C SER A 19 11.58 -7.36 -15.36
N ASP A 20 11.84 -6.13 -14.89
CA ASP A 20 11.02 -5.50 -13.85
C ASP A 20 9.58 -5.29 -14.34
N LEU A 21 9.43 -4.81 -15.58
CA LEU A 21 8.11 -4.59 -16.17
C LEU A 21 7.31 -5.88 -16.32
N ASP A 22 7.94 -6.94 -16.83
CA ASP A 22 7.32 -8.26 -16.99
C ASP A 22 6.89 -8.80 -15.62
N ARG A 23 7.73 -8.67 -14.59
CA ARG A 23 7.42 -9.07 -13.20
C ARG A 23 6.28 -8.25 -12.61
N PHE A 24 6.32 -6.93 -12.75
CA PHE A 24 5.31 -6.01 -12.19
C PHE A 24 3.96 -6.07 -12.92
N THR A 25 3.90 -6.58 -14.14
CA THR A 25 2.64 -6.73 -14.89
C THR A 25 2.00 -8.10 -14.75
N ASP A 26 2.66 -9.04 -14.06
CA ASP A 26 2.14 -10.39 -13.80
C ASP A 26 1.06 -10.37 -12.70
N THR A 27 1.46 -10.07 -11.45
CA THR A 27 0.55 -9.99 -10.30
C THR A 27 0.68 -8.67 -9.53
N ILE A 28 -0.39 -8.25 -8.85
CA ILE A 28 -0.38 -7.02 -8.05
C ILE A 28 0.57 -7.17 -6.85
N GLU A 29 0.72 -8.38 -6.33
CA GLU A 29 1.63 -8.70 -5.24
C GLU A 29 3.09 -8.41 -5.61
N ASN A 30 3.49 -8.66 -6.86
CA ASN A 30 4.83 -8.33 -7.35
C ASN A 30 5.10 -6.82 -7.33
N VAL A 31 4.05 -6.00 -7.49
CA VAL A 31 4.15 -4.54 -7.40
C VAL A 31 4.18 -4.10 -5.93
N LEU A 32 3.26 -4.62 -5.12
CA LEU A 32 3.06 -4.14 -3.76
C LEU A 32 4.18 -4.57 -2.79
N ASN A 33 4.75 -5.76 -2.99
CA ASN A 33 5.82 -6.26 -2.13
C ASN A 33 7.21 -5.69 -2.49
N ASP A 34 7.32 -4.91 -3.57
CA ASP A 34 8.58 -4.34 -4.06
C ASP A 34 8.52 -2.81 -4.00
N GLU A 35 9.49 -2.16 -3.36
CA GLU A 35 9.51 -0.70 -3.23
C GLU A 35 9.62 0.01 -4.59
N LYS A 36 10.43 -0.55 -5.51
CA LYS A 36 10.56 -0.06 -6.88
C LYS A 36 9.24 -0.24 -7.62
N GLY A 37 8.57 -1.38 -7.41
CA GLY A 37 7.23 -1.66 -7.92
C GLY A 37 6.19 -0.63 -7.48
N ARG A 38 6.09 -0.38 -6.16
CA ARG A 38 5.18 0.63 -5.59
C ARG A 38 5.45 2.03 -6.11
N ARG A 39 6.71 2.44 -6.20
CA ARG A 39 7.10 3.75 -6.74
C ARG A 39 6.67 3.90 -8.20
N PHE A 40 6.91 2.87 -9.01
CA PHE A 40 6.53 2.88 -10.42
C PHE A 40 5.00 2.90 -10.60
N PHE A 41 4.28 2.11 -9.82
CA PHE A 41 2.81 2.10 -9.83
C PHE A 41 2.21 3.42 -9.35
N ARG A 42 2.78 4.04 -8.31
CA ARG A 42 2.45 5.39 -7.84
C ARG A 42 2.65 6.43 -8.95
N ASN A 43 3.76 6.36 -9.68
CA ASN A 43 4.06 7.25 -10.80
C ASN A 43 3.04 7.08 -11.93
N PHE A 44 2.68 5.85 -12.29
CA PHE A 44 1.61 5.58 -13.25
C PHE A 44 0.27 6.19 -12.80
N MET A 45 -0.10 6.02 -11.52
CA MET A 45 -1.34 6.59 -10.99
C MET A 45 -1.31 8.12 -10.97
N TYR A 46 -0.15 8.72 -10.72
CA TYR A 46 0.03 10.16 -10.80
C TYR A 46 -0.20 10.68 -12.24
N THR A 47 0.48 10.11 -13.23
CA THR A 47 0.38 10.54 -14.64
C THR A 47 -1.01 10.27 -15.22
N SER A 48 -1.65 9.18 -14.80
CA SER A 48 -3.02 8.80 -15.20
C SER A 48 -4.11 9.51 -14.40
N LYS A 49 -3.76 10.43 -13.49
CA LYS A 49 -4.69 11.20 -12.62
C LYS A 49 -5.61 10.32 -11.76
N LEU A 50 -5.15 9.13 -11.37
CA LEU A 50 -5.87 8.15 -10.54
C LEU A 50 -5.71 8.50 -9.06
N LYS A 51 -6.42 9.55 -8.61
CA LYS A 51 -6.31 10.06 -7.23
C LYS A 51 -6.74 9.05 -6.17
N ALA A 52 -7.81 8.30 -6.42
CA ALA A 52 -8.34 7.30 -5.49
C ALA A 52 -7.32 6.17 -5.26
N GLY A 53 -6.79 5.56 -6.33
CA GLY A 53 -5.74 4.55 -6.21
C GLY A 53 -4.48 5.01 -5.48
N ARG A 54 -4.07 6.28 -5.61
CA ARG A 54 -2.94 6.80 -4.81
C ARG A 54 -3.24 6.79 -3.31
N ARG A 55 -4.45 7.22 -2.90
CA ARG A 55 -4.87 7.16 -1.50
C ARG A 55 -4.92 5.72 -0.99
N ALA A 56 -5.44 4.80 -1.81
CA ALA A 56 -5.46 3.38 -1.44
C ALA A 56 -4.05 2.79 -1.31
N LEU A 57 -3.08 3.24 -2.12
CA LEU A 57 -1.69 2.83 -2.00
C LEU A 57 -1.01 3.43 -0.75
N ASP A 58 -1.27 4.70 -0.46
CA ASP A 58 -0.79 5.35 0.78
C ASP A 58 -1.30 4.60 2.02
N PHE A 59 -2.61 4.27 2.03
CA PHE A 59 -3.24 3.49 3.08
C PHE A 59 -2.64 2.08 3.19
N TRP A 60 -2.42 1.39 2.06
CA TRP A 60 -1.78 0.07 2.04
C TRP A 60 -0.36 0.12 2.62
N GLU A 61 0.45 1.12 2.24
CA GLU A 61 1.81 1.28 2.74
C GLU A 61 1.84 1.62 4.24
N HIS A 62 0.90 2.44 4.71
CA HIS A 62 0.77 2.74 6.13
C HIS A 62 0.43 1.49 6.93
N ASN A 63 -0.54 0.71 6.47
CA ASN A 63 -0.91 -0.57 7.07
C ASN A 63 0.27 -1.56 7.10
N GLU A 64 1.05 -1.64 6.02
CA GLU A 64 2.23 -2.52 5.96
C GLU A 64 3.30 -2.13 6.98
N ARG A 65 3.52 -0.83 7.21
CA ARG A 65 4.44 -0.35 8.25
C ARG A 65 3.97 -0.76 9.65
N LEU A 66 2.67 -0.69 9.92
CA LEU A 66 2.09 -1.11 11.19
C LEU A 66 2.20 -2.63 11.39
N LEU A 67 2.02 -3.42 10.34
CA LEU A 67 2.25 -4.88 10.38
C LEU A 67 3.73 -5.24 10.60
N GLY A 68 4.65 -4.42 10.11
CA GLY A 68 6.09 -4.54 10.33
C GLY A 68 6.57 -4.03 11.69
N TYR A 69 5.68 -3.51 12.54
CA TYR A 69 6.04 -2.99 13.85
C TYR A 69 6.63 -4.09 14.74
N THR A 70 7.83 -3.83 15.27
CA THR A 70 8.47 -4.68 16.28
C THR A 70 8.82 -3.80 17.49
N GLU A 71 8.49 -4.24 18.70
CA GLU A 71 8.79 -3.51 19.94
C GLU A 71 10.30 -3.30 20.16
N ASN A 72 11.12 -4.14 19.53
CA ASN A 72 12.57 -4.09 19.60
C ASN A 72 13.20 -3.12 18.58
N ALA A 73 12.42 -2.50 17.69
CA ALA A 73 12.92 -1.42 16.85
C ALA A 73 13.23 -0.23 17.78
N GLU A 74 14.53 0.03 17.98
CA GLU A 74 15.17 0.71 19.13
C GLU A 74 14.59 2.04 19.64
N ASN A 75 13.49 2.59 19.10
CA ASN A 75 12.93 3.88 19.51
C ASN A 75 11.39 4.02 19.41
N VAL A 76 10.62 2.98 19.09
CA VAL A 76 9.17 3.15 18.87
C VAL A 76 8.33 2.59 20.01
N SER A 77 7.86 3.47 20.90
CA SER A 77 6.95 3.11 22.00
C SER A 77 5.62 2.55 21.48
N TYR A 78 5.02 1.61 22.22
CA TYR A 78 3.70 1.06 21.91
C TYR A 78 2.61 2.15 21.80
N ARG A 79 2.73 3.24 22.57
CA ARG A 79 1.83 4.39 22.44
C ARG A 79 1.95 5.11 21.09
N SER A 80 3.14 5.15 20.50
CA SER A 80 3.32 5.68 19.15
C SER A 80 2.66 4.77 18.12
N TYR A 81 2.76 3.45 18.30
CA TYR A 81 2.08 2.48 17.46
C TYR A 81 0.56 2.66 17.49
N LEU A 82 -0.04 2.78 18.68
CA LEU A 82 -1.49 3.04 18.81
C LEU A 82 -1.92 4.36 18.16
N ARG A 83 -1.12 5.42 18.29
CA ARG A 83 -1.38 6.70 17.60
C ARG A 83 -1.32 6.56 16.07
N ASP A 84 -0.44 5.72 15.55
CA ASP A 84 -0.37 5.47 14.11
C ASP A 84 -1.55 4.59 13.64
N VAL A 85 -2.04 3.67 14.49
CA VAL A 85 -3.31 2.97 14.24
C VAL A 85 -4.48 3.95 14.17
N ASP A 86 -4.56 4.95 15.06
CA ASP A 86 -5.59 6.00 15.02
C ASP A 86 -5.58 6.74 13.69
N ARG A 87 -4.39 7.12 13.21
CA ARG A 87 -4.23 7.79 11.92
C ARG A 87 -4.67 6.90 10.76
N LEU A 88 -4.39 5.60 10.83
CA LEU A 88 -4.84 4.64 9.82
C LEU A 88 -6.37 4.57 9.79
N ILE A 89 -7.03 4.60 10.95
CA ILE A 89 -8.49 4.63 11.06
C ILE A 89 -9.05 5.88 10.36
N ASP A 90 -8.48 7.06 10.65
CA ASP A 90 -8.89 8.33 10.00
C ASP A 90 -8.65 8.33 8.47
N GLU A 91 -7.66 7.58 7.99
CA GLU A 91 -7.36 7.45 6.57
C GLU A 91 -8.34 6.52 5.85
N ALA A 92 -8.80 5.45 6.53
CA ALA A 92 -9.73 4.47 5.97
C ALA A 92 -11.06 5.11 5.54
N ASP A 93 -11.55 6.11 6.28
CA ASP A 93 -12.76 6.90 5.96
C ASP A 93 -12.71 7.57 4.58
N ARG A 94 -11.51 7.69 3.98
CA ARG A 94 -11.30 8.32 2.67
C ARG A 94 -11.17 7.32 1.54
N ILE A 95 -11.32 6.03 1.83
CA ILE A 95 -11.24 4.91 0.89
C ILE A 95 -12.63 4.29 0.75
N ASP A 96 -13.23 4.43 -0.42
CA ASP A 96 -14.63 4.06 -0.68
C ASP A 96 -14.91 2.54 -0.54
N ASP A 97 -13.88 1.69 -0.61
CA ASP A 97 -13.99 0.23 -0.73
C ASP A 97 -13.50 -0.54 0.51
N ILE A 98 -13.37 0.11 1.67
CA ILE A 98 -13.02 -0.57 2.93
C ILE A 98 -14.30 -1.06 3.64
N ASP A 99 -14.28 -2.30 4.11
CA ASP A 99 -15.42 -2.92 4.77
C ASP A 99 -15.62 -2.34 6.18
N PHE A 100 -16.87 -1.97 6.48
CA PHE A 100 -17.23 -1.39 7.77
C PHE A 100 -16.95 -2.35 8.93
N ALA A 101 -17.20 -3.65 8.78
CA ALA A 101 -16.99 -4.60 9.87
C ALA A 101 -15.50 -4.79 10.17
N THR A 102 -14.64 -4.74 9.14
CA THR A 102 -13.19 -4.75 9.33
C THR A 102 -12.71 -3.48 10.07
N MET A 103 -13.27 -2.32 9.77
CA MET A 103 -12.96 -1.06 10.47
C MET A 103 -13.46 -1.01 11.91
N GLU A 104 -14.68 -1.49 12.15
CA GLU A 104 -15.24 -1.62 13.49
C GLU A 104 -14.36 -2.55 14.34
N ARG A 105 -13.90 -3.66 13.77
CA ARG A 105 -12.99 -4.58 14.44
C ARG A 105 -11.66 -3.94 14.80
N LEU A 106 -11.06 -3.13 13.91
CA LEU A 106 -9.83 -2.41 14.22
C LEU A 106 -10.05 -1.40 15.34
N THR A 107 -11.18 -0.68 15.33
CA THR A 107 -11.51 0.32 16.35
C THR A 107 -11.68 -0.32 17.73
N ILE A 108 -12.42 -1.43 17.81
CA ILE A 108 -12.59 -2.19 19.07
C ILE A 108 -11.25 -2.72 19.59
N ALA A 109 -10.43 -3.29 18.70
CA ALA A 109 -9.11 -3.83 19.05
C ALA A 109 -8.15 -2.72 19.52
N ARG A 110 -8.24 -1.55 18.89
CA ARG A 110 -7.50 -0.35 19.30
C ARG A 110 -7.93 0.10 20.69
N ASP A 111 -9.24 0.19 20.95
CA ASP A 111 -9.78 0.70 22.23
C ASP A 111 -9.51 -0.26 23.40
N SER A 112 -9.42 -1.57 23.12
CA SER A 112 -8.98 -2.57 24.09
C SER A 112 -7.46 -2.66 24.23
N GLU A 113 -6.71 -1.90 23.41
CA GLU A 113 -5.25 -1.97 23.25
C GLU A 113 -4.74 -3.40 23.02
N ASN A 114 -5.56 -4.28 22.44
CA ASN A 114 -5.21 -5.67 22.20
C ASN A 114 -4.39 -5.80 20.91
N LYS A 115 -3.07 -5.86 21.07
CA LYS A 115 -2.11 -5.95 19.96
C LYS A 115 -2.38 -7.10 18.99
N GLU A 116 -2.75 -8.28 19.48
CA GLU A 116 -3.01 -9.44 18.60
C GLU A 116 -4.24 -9.22 17.74
N GLU A 117 -5.29 -8.63 18.32
CA GLU A 117 -6.51 -8.28 17.59
C GLU A 117 -6.27 -7.15 16.59
N ILE A 118 -5.46 -6.14 16.96
CA ILE A 118 -5.05 -5.07 16.05
C ILE A 118 -4.33 -5.67 14.84
N ILE A 119 -3.32 -6.52 15.06
CA ILE A 119 -2.60 -7.22 13.98
C ILE A 119 -3.56 -8.06 13.12
N GLY A 120 -4.52 -8.73 13.75
CA GLY A 120 -5.56 -9.47 13.04
C GLY A 120 -6.38 -8.60 12.09
N ALA A 121 -6.84 -7.43 12.57
CA ALA A 121 -7.60 -6.48 11.78
C ALA A 121 -6.76 -5.84 10.66
N LEU A 122 -5.51 -5.46 10.94
CA LEU A 122 -4.57 -4.91 9.95
C LEU A 122 -4.31 -5.89 8.79
N LYS A 123 -4.21 -7.20 9.05
CA LYS A 123 -4.09 -8.22 7.99
C LYS A 123 -5.32 -8.26 7.09
N LEU A 124 -6.53 -8.10 7.64
CA LEU A 124 -7.76 -8.02 6.86
C LEU A 124 -7.80 -6.74 6.01
N LEU A 125 -7.46 -5.60 6.60
CA LEU A 125 -7.37 -4.33 5.88
C LEU A 125 -6.35 -4.36 4.74
N LYS A 126 -5.24 -5.10 4.89
CA LYS A 126 -4.25 -5.27 3.82
C LYS A 126 -4.88 -5.95 2.61
N VAL A 127 -5.70 -6.97 2.84
CA VAL A 127 -6.42 -7.69 1.79
C VAL A 127 -7.44 -6.77 1.11
N GLU A 128 -8.16 -5.96 1.87
CA GLU A 128 -9.14 -5.01 1.33
C GLU A 128 -8.49 -3.88 0.54
N ALA A 129 -7.44 -3.25 1.07
CA ALA A 129 -6.66 -2.24 0.36
C ALA A 129 -6.05 -2.81 -0.95
N THR A 130 -5.59 -4.06 -0.93
CA THR A 130 -5.12 -4.74 -2.15
C THR A 130 -6.27 -4.93 -3.16
N LYS A 131 -7.49 -5.23 -2.71
CA LYS A 131 -8.67 -5.32 -3.58
C LYS A 131 -9.02 -3.94 -4.18
N ALA A 132 -8.99 -2.88 -3.38
CA ALA A 132 -9.25 -1.51 -3.84
C ALA A 132 -8.28 -1.09 -4.96
N LEU A 133 -7.02 -1.55 -4.90
CA LEU A 133 -6.01 -1.27 -5.92
C LEU A 133 -6.13 -2.12 -7.21
N LYS A 134 -6.99 -3.15 -7.24
CA LYS A 134 -7.09 -4.06 -8.41
C LYS A 134 -7.52 -3.35 -9.68
N ARG A 135 -8.35 -2.31 -9.57
CA ARG A 135 -8.84 -1.56 -10.72
C ARG A 135 -7.69 -0.80 -11.38
N GLU A 136 -6.92 -0.06 -10.58
CA GLU A 136 -5.74 0.67 -11.02
C GLU A 136 -4.64 -0.26 -11.51
N TYR A 137 -4.43 -1.40 -10.84
CA TYR A 137 -3.51 -2.44 -11.30
C TYR A 137 -3.91 -2.99 -12.66
N SER A 138 -5.20 -3.22 -12.90
CA SER A 138 -5.71 -3.67 -14.20
C SER A 138 -5.50 -2.62 -15.30
N ALA A 139 -5.55 -1.33 -14.96
CA ALA A 139 -5.20 -0.25 -15.89
C ALA A 139 -3.69 -0.20 -16.14
N PHE A 140 -2.88 -0.33 -15.10
CA PHE A 140 -1.42 -0.40 -15.16
C PHE A 140 -0.95 -1.56 -16.04
N ARG A 141 -1.47 -2.76 -15.81
CA ARG A 141 -1.17 -3.95 -16.61
C ARG A 141 -1.52 -3.73 -18.07
N ARG A 142 -2.70 -3.19 -18.39
CA ARG A 142 -3.07 -2.89 -19.79
C ARG A 142 -2.19 -1.83 -20.46
N HIS A 143 -1.60 -0.92 -19.68
CA HIS A 143 -0.72 0.12 -20.21
C HIS A 143 0.67 -0.41 -20.56
N TYR A 144 1.18 -1.37 -19.77
CA TYR A 144 2.57 -1.82 -19.86
C TYR A 144 2.75 -3.26 -20.37
N ALA A 145 1.77 -4.15 -20.19
CA ALA A 145 1.80 -5.49 -20.77
C ALA A 145 1.54 -5.36 -22.28
N LYS A 146 2.54 -5.70 -23.09
CA LYS A 146 2.46 -5.82 -24.54
C LYS A 146 2.74 -7.24 -24.96
#